data_AF-A0A2T4WLA8-F1
#
_entry.id   AF-A0A2T4WLA8-F1
#
_cell.length_a   1.000
_cell.length_b   1.000
_cell.length_c   1.000
_cell.angle_alpha   90.00
_cell.angle_beta   90.00
_cell.angle_gamma   90.00
#
_symmetry.space_group_name_H-M   'P 1'
#
loop_
_entity.id
_entity.type
_entity.pdbx_description
1 polymer ?
#
loop_
_entity_poly.entity_id
_entity_poly.type
_entity_poly.pdbx_seq_one_letter_code
_entity_poly.pdbx_strand_id
1 'polypeptide(L)'
;MSVNSSFVLAHLKYSKIVGLSIIAMAVLAMVAMLSFFEVALSLDAQELSSYFLTHRSDYHLALSAWVGIFICDLLASWGFLKIYRGLNSNLGLITARLRFVYSAILFFAMVPLFGALSLDAQEIESGLIYQFLHQFERLWSIGLIVFGLHLGGLAWLSPHSAKFYTFLKIMLFLGAIGYLLIHGLSHNFSYFANWEPQLTNLFMAPMILGEVGLAFVLWLKPKAYLTALERINPIG
;
A
#
# COMPACT_ATOMS: atom_id res chain seq x y z
N MET A 1 12.46 13.37 -32.93
CA MET A 1 11.36 12.44 -32.61
C MET A 1 10.23 13.26 -32.00
N SER A 2 9.09 13.30 -32.70
CA SER A 2 8.02 14.29 -32.52
C SER A 2 7.42 14.30 -31.11
N VAL A 3 7.27 15.53 -30.60
CA VAL A 3 6.11 16.12 -29.90
C VAL A 3 5.33 15.18 -28.96
N ASN A 4 5.30 15.51 -27.67
CA ASN A 4 4.49 14.82 -26.66
C ASN A 4 3.12 14.43 -27.23
N SER A 5 2.77 13.14 -27.19
CA SER A 5 1.45 12.67 -27.58
C SER A 5 0.37 13.39 -26.78
N SER A 6 -0.83 13.53 -27.36
CA SER A 6 -2.00 14.08 -26.66
C SER A 6 -2.26 13.34 -25.35
N PHE A 7 -2.02 12.02 -25.34
CA PHE A 7 -2.05 11.18 -24.15
C PHE A 7 -1.05 11.67 -23.08
N VAL A 8 0.25 11.77 -23.39
CA VAL A 8 1.28 12.13 -22.40
C VAL A 8 0.94 13.45 -21.71
N LEU A 9 0.61 14.49 -22.48
CA LEU A 9 0.30 15.83 -21.92
C LEU A 9 -0.93 15.80 -21.02
N ALA A 10 -2.00 15.12 -21.45
CA ALA A 10 -3.25 15.03 -20.70
C ALA A 10 -3.08 14.31 -19.35
N HIS A 11 -2.09 13.41 -19.23
CA HIS A 11 -1.94 12.54 -18.07
C HIS A 11 -0.80 12.91 -17.10
N LEU A 12 -0.04 13.98 -17.38
CA LEU A 12 1.04 14.44 -16.48
C LEU A 12 0.58 14.71 -15.05
N LYS A 13 -0.58 15.36 -14.90
CA LYS A 13 -1.14 15.69 -13.59
C LYS A 13 -1.49 14.43 -12.79
N TYR A 14 -2.08 13.43 -13.45
CA TYR A 14 -2.46 12.17 -12.80
C TYR A 14 -1.22 11.39 -12.37
N SER A 15 -0.20 11.32 -13.22
CA SER A 15 1.09 10.71 -12.86
C SER A 15 1.70 11.33 -11.60
N LYS A 16 1.74 12.66 -11.53
CA LYS A 16 2.26 13.35 -10.34
C LYS A 16 1.43 13.11 -9.10
N ILE A 17 0.09 13.08 -9.22
CA ILE A 17 -0.81 12.76 -8.11
C ILE A 17 -0.51 11.36 -7.58
N VAL A 18 -0.37 10.36 -8.46
CA VAL A 18 0.01 9.00 -8.05
C VAL A 18 1.34 9.00 -7.31
N GLY A 19 2.38 9.58 -7.91
CA GLY A 19 3.72 9.61 -7.32
C GLY A 19 3.76 10.29 -5.95
N LEU A 20 3.17 11.47 -5.83
CA LEU A 20 3.13 12.19 -4.56
C LEU A 20 2.28 11.48 -3.50
N SER A 21 1.16 10.87 -3.90
CA SER A 21 0.29 10.15 -2.95
C SER A 21 0.99 8.92 -2.36
N ILE A 22 1.72 8.15 -3.18
CA ILE A 22 2.48 6.98 -2.70
C ILE A 22 3.64 7.43 -1.79
N ILE A 23 4.35 8.50 -2.14
CA ILE A 23 5.43 9.03 -1.28
C ILE A 23 4.87 9.51 0.06
N ALA A 24 3.77 10.27 0.06
CA ALA A 24 3.11 10.73 1.27
C ALA A 24 2.64 9.54 2.12
N MET A 25 2.07 8.51 1.49
CA MET A 25 1.63 7.29 2.15
C MET A 25 2.78 6.55 2.84
N ALA A 26 3.94 6.44 2.19
CA ALA A 26 5.12 5.82 2.81
C ALA A 26 5.57 6.59 4.07
N VAL A 27 5.53 7.93 4.03
CA VAL A 27 5.84 8.76 5.20
C VAL A 27 4.81 8.56 6.31
N LEU A 28 3.52 8.57 5.98
CA LEU A 28 2.45 8.35 6.96
C LEU A 28 2.50 6.93 7.56
N ALA A 29 2.88 5.92 6.76
CA ALA A 29 3.08 4.56 7.25
C ALA A 29 4.22 4.50 8.27
N MET A 30 5.35 5.17 8.01
CA MET A 30 6.41 5.30 9.01
C MET A 30 5.91 6.00 10.28
N VAL A 31 5.14 7.09 10.15
CA VAL A 31 4.57 7.78 11.32
C VAL A 31 3.65 6.84 12.12
N ALA A 32 2.74 6.12 11.47
CA ALA A 32 1.81 5.21 12.14
C ALA A 32 2.55 4.07 12.89
N MET A 33 3.56 3.48 12.25
CA MET A 33 4.34 2.39 12.82
C MET A 33 5.21 2.87 14.00
N LEU A 34 6.01 3.92 13.78
CA LEU A 34 6.97 4.42 14.78
C LEU A 34 6.30 5.10 15.98
N SER A 35 5.08 5.62 15.83
CA SER A 35 4.38 6.27 16.95
C SER A 35 3.70 5.29 17.89
N PHE A 36 3.05 4.25 17.37
CA PHE A 36 2.25 3.34 18.21
C PHE A 36 2.33 1.87 17.78
N PHE A 37 2.16 1.59 16.48
CA PHE A 37 1.88 0.21 16.04
C PHE A 37 3.06 -0.75 16.16
N GLU A 38 4.31 -0.31 15.96
CA GLU A 38 5.48 -1.20 16.05
C GLU A 38 5.62 -1.80 17.45
N VAL A 39 5.50 -0.96 18.49
CA VAL A 39 5.52 -1.42 19.89
C VAL A 39 4.24 -2.20 20.19
N ALA A 40 3.07 -1.63 19.90
CA ALA A 40 1.78 -2.21 20.28
C ALA A 40 1.54 -3.63 19.75
N LEU A 41 1.99 -3.93 18.52
CA LEU A 41 1.84 -5.26 17.90
C LEU A 41 2.78 -6.32 18.49
N SER A 42 3.80 -5.91 19.27
CA SER A 42 4.72 -6.83 19.95
C SER A 42 4.33 -7.18 21.38
N LEU A 43 3.35 -6.47 21.95
CA LEU A 43 2.93 -6.60 23.34
C LEU A 43 1.84 -7.67 23.50
N ASP A 44 1.79 -8.30 24.68
CA ASP A 44 0.64 -9.12 25.05
C ASP A 44 -0.59 -8.26 25.39
N ALA A 45 -1.74 -8.90 25.67
CA ALA A 45 -2.98 -8.20 25.94
C ALA A 45 -2.93 -7.28 27.19
N GLN A 46 -2.22 -7.68 28.25
CA GLN A 46 -2.13 -6.92 29.49
C GLN A 46 -1.16 -5.73 29.34
N GLU A 47 -0.02 -5.98 28.71
CA GLU A 47 0.98 -4.96 28.39
C GLU A 47 0.41 -3.92 27.43
N LEU A 48 -0.30 -4.34 26.37
CA LEU A 48 -0.93 -3.43 25.42
C LEU A 48 -1.98 -2.54 26.07
N SER A 49 -2.77 -3.09 27.00
CA SER A 49 -3.78 -2.31 27.73
C SER A 49 -3.14 -1.20 28.56
N SER A 50 -2.05 -1.51 29.26
CA SER A 50 -1.26 -0.54 30.03
C SER A 50 -0.57 0.49 29.12
N TYR A 51 -0.01 0.03 27.99
CA TYR A 51 0.62 0.87 26.99
C TYR A 51 -0.37 1.85 26.35
N PHE A 52 -1.57 1.37 25.99
CA PHE A 52 -2.63 2.17 25.39
C PHE A 52 -3.14 3.27 26.34
N LEU A 53 -3.31 2.97 27.64
CA LEU A 53 -3.70 3.98 28.64
C LEU A 53 -2.67 5.10 28.78
N THR A 54 -1.38 4.77 28.68
CA THR A 54 -0.28 5.72 28.85
C THR A 54 0.08 6.47 27.57
N HIS A 55 -0.20 5.91 26.39
CA HIS A 55 0.19 6.45 25.07
C HIS A 55 -1.02 6.80 24.18
N ARG A 56 -2.13 7.26 24.79
CA ARG A 56 -3.34 7.68 24.05
C ARG A 56 -3.06 8.71 22.95
N SER A 57 -2.18 9.68 23.18
CA SER A 57 -1.81 10.69 22.18
C SER A 57 -1.16 10.07 20.94
N ASP A 58 -0.28 9.09 21.16
CA ASP A 58 0.47 8.45 20.09
C ASP A 58 -0.45 7.56 19.26
N TYR A 59 -1.42 6.91 19.92
CA TYR A 59 -2.51 6.23 19.25
C TYR A 59 -3.32 7.16 18.32
N HIS A 60 -3.69 8.37 18.79
CA HIS A 60 -4.41 9.34 17.98
C HIS A 60 -3.59 9.81 16.76
N LEU A 61 -2.28 10.01 16.93
CA LEU A 61 -1.37 10.34 15.84
C LEU A 61 -1.32 9.19 14.81
N ALA A 62 -1.15 7.96 15.27
CA ALA A 62 -1.11 6.78 14.42
C ALA A 62 -2.42 6.58 13.65
N LEU A 63 -3.58 6.74 14.31
CA LEU A 63 -4.89 6.66 13.67
C LEU A 63 -5.08 7.76 12.62
N SER A 64 -4.64 8.99 12.92
CA SER A 64 -4.66 10.10 11.96
C SER A 64 -3.79 9.79 10.73
N ALA A 65 -2.63 9.16 10.94
CA ALA A 65 -1.77 8.71 9.86
C ALA A 65 -2.45 7.63 9.00
N TRP A 66 -3.15 6.65 9.60
CA TRP A 66 -3.94 5.67 8.87
C TRP A 66 -5.06 6.30 8.01
N VAL A 67 -5.74 7.33 8.52
CA VAL A 67 -6.72 8.10 7.73
C VAL A 67 -6.05 8.77 6.54
N GLY A 68 -4.88 9.38 6.75
CA GLY A 68 -4.09 9.97 5.68
C GLY A 68 -3.65 8.95 4.63
N ILE A 69 -3.21 7.75 5.06
CA ILE A 69 -2.87 6.62 4.17
C ILE A 69 -4.05 6.26 3.29
N PHE A 70 -5.24 6.07 3.89
CA PHE A 70 -6.46 5.76 3.15
C PHE A 70 -6.80 6.82 2.09
N ILE A 71 -6.72 8.11 2.45
CA ILE A 71 -6.96 9.22 1.50
C ILE A 71 -5.94 9.17 0.34
N CYS A 72 -4.65 9.03 0.66
CA CYS A 72 -3.59 8.92 -0.34
C CYS A 72 -3.83 7.72 -1.29
N ASP A 73 -4.35 6.62 -0.75
CA ASP A 73 -4.59 5.41 -1.51
C ASP A 73 -5.74 5.57 -2.52
N LEU A 74 -6.78 6.29 -2.14
CA LEU A 74 -7.85 6.68 -3.08
C LEU A 74 -7.34 7.61 -4.19
N LEU A 75 -6.47 8.58 -3.85
CA LEU A 75 -5.87 9.49 -4.83
C LEU A 75 -4.97 8.75 -5.83
N ALA A 76 -4.12 7.84 -5.34
CA ALA A 76 -3.28 6.99 -6.16
C ALA A 76 -4.12 6.07 -7.07
N SER A 77 -5.14 5.41 -6.51
CA SER A 77 -6.05 4.54 -7.26
C SER A 77 -6.77 5.30 -8.38
N TRP A 78 -7.28 6.49 -8.08
CA TRP A 78 -7.92 7.36 -9.06
C TRP A 78 -6.96 7.81 -10.16
N GLY A 79 -5.74 8.20 -9.79
CA GLY A 79 -4.71 8.61 -10.74
C GLY A 79 -4.33 7.49 -11.71
N PHE A 80 -4.09 6.27 -11.21
CA PHE A 80 -3.85 5.09 -12.05
C PHE A 80 -5.03 4.78 -12.97
N LEU A 81 -6.26 4.85 -12.45
CA LEU A 81 -7.46 4.62 -13.25
C LEU A 81 -7.56 5.61 -14.42
N LYS A 82 -7.23 6.89 -14.21
CA LYS A 82 -7.21 7.89 -15.29
C LYS A 82 -6.14 7.58 -16.33
N ILE A 83 -4.93 7.24 -15.91
CA ILE A 83 -3.82 6.87 -16.81
C ILE A 83 -4.20 5.66 -17.68
N TYR A 84 -4.67 4.57 -17.06
CA TYR A 84 -4.96 3.33 -17.81
C TYR A 84 -6.24 3.40 -18.64
N ARG A 85 -7.21 4.25 -18.27
CA ARG A 85 -8.33 4.59 -19.17
C ARG A 85 -7.85 5.27 -20.44
N GLY A 86 -6.91 6.21 -20.34
CA GLY A 86 -6.34 6.88 -21.51
C GLY A 86 -5.56 5.96 -22.44
N LEU A 87 -5.11 4.80 -21.96
CA LEU A 87 -4.41 3.78 -22.75
C LEU A 87 -5.33 2.68 -23.30
N ASN A 88 -6.64 2.72 -23.02
CA ASN A 88 -7.59 1.64 -23.36
C ASN A 88 -7.13 0.24 -22.89
N SER A 89 -6.38 0.16 -21.80
CA SER A 89 -5.79 -1.10 -21.32
C SER A 89 -6.72 -1.80 -20.33
N ASN A 90 -7.37 -2.88 -20.76
CA ASN A 90 -8.23 -3.69 -19.87
C ASN A 90 -7.47 -4.19 -18.64
N LEU A 91 -6.24 -4.68 -18.82
CA LEU A 91 -5.39 -5.10 -17.71
C LEU A 91 -5.04 -3.91 -16.79
N GLY A 92 -4.71 -2.74 -17.36
CA GLY A 92 -4.49 -1.52 -16.58
C GLY A 92 -5.70 -1.09 -15.75
N LEU A 93 -6.91 -1.22 -16.30
CA LEU A 93 -8.15 -0.95 -15.56
C LEU A 93 -8.37 -1.94 -14.43
N ILE A 94 -8.12 -3.24 -14.65
CA ILE A 94 -8.19 -4.26 -13.60
C ILE A 94 -7.18 -3.93 -12.50
N THR A 95 -5.91 -3.67 -12.86
CA THR A 95 -4.85 -3.30 -11.93
C THR A 95 -5.21 -2.08 -11.08
N ALA A 96 -5.76 -1.02 -11.68
CA ALA A 96 -6.19 0.16 -10.93
C ALA A 96 -7.39 -0.11 -10.01
N ARG A 97 -8.34 -0.97 -10.44
CA ARG A 97 -9.51 -1.35 -9.63
C ARG A 97 -9.11 -2.22 -8.44
N LEU A 98 -8.12 -3.11 -8.58
CA LEU A 98 -7.60 -3.88 -7.45
C LEU A 98 -7.13 -2.98 -6.31
N ARG A 99 -6.51 -1.84 -6.63
CA ARG A 99 -6.12 -0.86 -5.60
C ARG A 99 -7.33 -0.23 -4.90
N PHE A 100 -8.39 0.10 -5.62
CA PHE A 100 -9.65 0.54 -4.99
C PHE A 100 -10.29 -0.52 -4.09
N VAL A 101 -10.24 -1.79 -4.49
CA VAL A 101 -10.72 -2.91 -3.67
C VAL A 101 -9.89 -3.00 -2.39
N TYR A 102 -8.56 -2.89 -2.50
CA TYR A 102 -7.69 -2.79 -1.34
C TYR A 102 -8.06 -1.60 -0.43
N SER A 103 -8.26 -0.39 -0.98
CA SER A 103 -8.65 0.79 -0.19
C SER A 103 -9.97 0.56 0.55
N ALA A 104 -10.93 -0.12 -0.08
CA ALA A 104 -12.20 -0.47 0.56
C ALA A 104 -12.00 -1.44 1.73
N ILE A 105 -11.15 -2.46 1.56
CA ILE A 105 -10.79 -3.38 2.65
C ILE A 105 -10.10 -2.61 3.78
N LEU A 106 -9.16 -1.71 3.47
CA LEU A 106 -8.48 -0.88 4.46
C LEU A 106 -9.46 0.00 5.24
N PHE A 107 -10.45 0.60 4.56
CA PHE A 107 -11.50 1.38 5.22
C PHE A 107 -12.24 0.56 6.28
N PHE A 108 -12.66 -0.66 5.95
CA PHE A 108 -13.32 -1.55 6.92
C PHE A 108 -12.36 -2.05 8.00
N ALA A 109 -11.11 -2.33 7.64
CA ALA A 109 -10.07 -2.74 8.59
C ALA A 109 -9.87 -1.69 9.68
N MET A 110 -10.00 -0.40 9.38
CA MET A 110 -9.83 0.70 10.34
C MET A 110 -10.99 0.86 11.34
N VAL A 111 -12.16 0.25 11.12
CA VAL A 111 -13.33 0.42 12.00
C VAL A 111 -13.05 0.07 13.48
N PRO A 112 -12.40 -1.07 13.81
CA PRO A 112 -12.00 -1.39 15.18
C PRO A 112 -11.05 -0.35 15.80
N LEU A 113 -10.21 0.31 14.99
CA LEU A 113 -9.33 1.36 15.49
C LEU A 113 -10.13 2.61 15.94
N PHE A 114 -11.20 2.95 15.23
CA PHE A 114 -12.10 3.99 15.71
C PHE A 114 -12.89 3.55 16.94
N GLY A 115 -13.29 2.27 17.02
CA GLY A 115 -13.94 1.71 18.21
C GLY A 115 -13.09 1.83 19.47
N ALA A 116 -11.77 1.66 19.34
CA ALA A 116 -10.81 1.79 20.44
C ALA A 116 -10.85 3.18 21.12
N LEU A 117 -11.24 4.23 20.39
CA LEU A 117 -11.31 5.58 20.94
C LEU A 117 -12.37 5.71 22.04
N SER A 118 -13.44 4.93 21.95
CA SER A 118 -14.59 4.98 22.86
C SER A 118 -14.45 4.08 24.08
N LEU A 119 -13.39 3.26 24.15
CA LEU A 119 -13.19 2.35 25.27
C LEU A 119 -12.97 3.09 26.58
N ASP A 120 -13.66 2.66 27.63
CA ASP A 120 -13.41 3.09 29.00
C ASP A 120 -12.25 2.28 29.65
N ALA A 121 -11.87 2.65 30.87
CA ALA A 121 -10.75 2.00 31.56
C ALA A 121 -11.01 0.50 31.83
N GLN A 122 -12.25 0.13 32.17
CA GLN A 122 -12.60 -1.26 32.47
C GLN A 122 -12.57 -2.12 31.21
N GLU A 123 -13.07 -1.59 30.10
CA GLU A 123 -13.01 -2.26 28.80
C GLU A 123 -11.57 -2.41 28.31
N ILE A 124 -10.72 -1.40 28.50
CA ILE A 124 -9.29 -1.49 28.17
C ILE A 124 -8.62 -2.58 29.02
N GLU A 125 -8.82 -2.58 30.34
CA GLU A 125 -8.26 -3.60 31.24
C GLU A 125 -8.74 -5.02 30.91
N SER A 126 -9.94 -5.17 30.34
CA SER A 126 -10.45 -6.47 29.88
C SER A 126 -9.77 -7.00 28.60
N GLY A 127 -8.91 -6.21 27.97
CA GLY A 127 -8.16 -6.58 26.77
C GLY A 127 -8.90 -6.31 25.45
N LEU A 128 -9.96 -5.47 25.44
CA LEU A 128 -10.70 -5.16 24.21
C LEU A 128 -9.82 -4.46 23.15
N ILE A 129 -8.86 -3.63 23.58
CA ILE A 129 -7.90 -2.98 22.66
C ILE A 129 -7.07 -3.99 21.88
N TYR A 130 -6.66 -5.09 22.52
CA TYR A 130 -5.92 -6.18 21.88
C TYR A 130 -6.76 -6.85 20.79
N GLN A 131 -8.04 -7.10 21.08
CA GLN A 131 -8.97 -7.67 20.10
C GLN A 131 -9.18 -6.74 18.90
N PHE A 132 -9.35 -5.43 19.13
CA PHE A 132 -9.51 -4.44 18.06
C PHE A 132 -8.26 -4.32 17.19
N LEU A 133 -7.06 -4.29 17.80
CA LEU A 133 -5.81 -4.19 17.07
C LEU A 133 -5.57 -5.42 16.17
N HIS A 134 -5.77 -6.63 16.69
CA HIS A 134 -5.64 -7.85 15.88
C HIS A 134 -6.77 -8.01 14.85
N GLN A 135 -7.96 -7.48 15.11
CA GLN A 135 -9.02 -7.45 14.10
C GLN A 135 -8.66 -6.52 12.94
N PHE A 136 -8.08 -5.36 13.23
CA PHE A 136 -7.51 -4.46 12.21
C PHE A 136 -6.42 -5.18 11.42
N GLU A 137 -5.43 -5.77 12.09
CA GLU A 137 -4.29 -6.44 11.47
C GLU A 137 -4.75 -7.55 10.51
N ARG A 138 -5.68 -8.40 10.96
CA ARG A 138 -6.21 -9.50 10.15
C ARG A 138 -6.93 -9.00 8.89
N LEU A 139 -7.79 -8.00 9.01
CA LEU A 139 -8.50 -7.42 7.85
C LEU A 139 -7.55 -6.68 6.91
N TRP A 140 -6.58 -5.95 7.45
CA TRP A 140 -5.57 -5.27 6.67
C TRP A 140 -4.69 -6.27 5.90
N SER A 141 -4.27 -7.37 6.55
CA SER A 141 -3.52 -8.47 5.93
C SER A 141 -4.26 -9.07 4.72
N ILE A 142 -5.57 -9.30 4.82
CA ILE A 142 -6.40 -9.73 3.67
C ILE A 142 -6.34 -8.70 2.53
N GLY A 143 -6.41 -7.41 2.86
CA GLY A 143 -6.24 -6.33 1.88
C GLY A 143 -4.89 -6.38 1.18
N LEU A 144 -3.82 -6.67 1.91
CA LEU A 144 -2.46 -6.74 1.37
C LEU A 144 -2.27 -7.88 0.36
N ILE A 145 -3.08 -8.95 0.41
CA ILE A 145 -3.12 -9.97 -0.65
C ILE A 145 -3.61 -9.35 -1.97
N VAL A 146 -4.71 -8.58 -1.92
CA VAL A 146 -5.26 -7.87 -3.09
C VAL A 146 -4.26 -6.83 -3.61
N PHE A 147 -3.56 -6.16 -2.72
CA PHE A 147 -2.48 -5.24 -3.06
C PHE A 147 -1.32 -5.94 -3.78
N GLY A 148 -0.92 -7.15 -3.35
CA GLY A 148 0.05 -7.98 -4.06
C GLY A 148 -0.35 -8.25 -5.51
N LEU A 149 -1.64 -8.57 -5.75
CA LEU A 149 -2.17 -8.73 -7.12
C LEU A 149 -2.08 -7.43 -7.94
N HIS A 150 -2.38 -6.28 -7.31
CA HIS A 150 -2.20 -4.97 -7.93
C HIS A 150 -0.74 -4.73 -8.33
N LEU A 151 0.24 -5.03 -7.47
CA LEU A 151 1.65 -4.88 -7.79
C LEU A 151 2.10 -5.81 -8.93
N GLY A 152 1.59 -7.05 -8.97
CA GLY A 152 1.83 -7.96 -10.08
C GLY A 152 1.32 -7.38 -11.40
N GLY A 153 0.13 -6.76 -11.38
CA GLY A 153 -0.44 -6.04 -12.51
C GLY A 153 0.43 -4.84 -12.94
N LEU A 154 0.90 -4.02 -12.00
CA LEU A 154 1.80 -2.90 -12.28
C LEU A 154 3.14 -3.37 -12.85
N ALA A 155 3.70 -4.46 -12.32
CA ALA A 155 4.92 -5.07 -12.84
C ALA A 155 4.73 -5.52 -14.31
N TRP A 156 3.62 -6.19 -14.60
CA TRP A 156 3.32 -6.64 -15.96
C TRP A 156 3.25 -5.47 -16.95
N LEU A 157 2.53 -4.42 -16.58
CA LEU A 157 2.30 -3.22 -17.38
C LEU A 157 3.49 -2.26 -17.44
N SER A 158 4.50 -2.43 -16.58
CA SER A 158 5.63 -1.51 -16.50
C SER A 158 6.52 -1.58 -17.75
N PRO A 159 6.99 -0.43 -18.27
CA PRO A 159 7.90 -0.38 -19.41
C PRO A 159 9.22 -1.14 -19.17
N HIS A 160 9.82 -1.65 -20.24
CA HIS A 160 11.12 -2.33 -20.22
C HIS A 160 12.13 -1.71 -21.19
N SER A 161 11.86 -0.49 -21.67
CA SER A 161 12.70 0.21 -22.65
C SER A 161 14.01 0.77 -22.09
N ALA A 162 14.09 0.93 -20.76
CA ALA A 162 15.27 1.42 -20.07
C ALA A 162 15.61 0.49 -18.89
N LYS A 163 16.91 0.31 -18.62
CA LYS A 163 17.40 -0.56 -17.53
C LYS A 163 16.72 -0.27 -16.18
N PHE A 164 16.51 1.01 -15.88
CA PHE A 164 15.86 1.42 -14.63
C PHE A 164 14.38 1.02 -14.57
N TYR A 165 13.63 1.07 -15.67
CA TYR A 165 12.24 0.62 -15.69
C TYR A 165 12.13 -0.90 -15.57
N THR A 166 13.06 -1.64 -16.18
CA THR A 166 13.17 -3.09 -16.00
C THR A 166 13.48 -3.45 -14.56
N PHE A 167 14.39 -2.71 -13.90
CA PHE A 167 14.65 -2.87 -12.46
C PHE A 167 13.38 -2.68 -11.62
N LEU A 168 12.65 -1.58 -11.82
CA LEU A 168 11.39 -1.34 -11.10
C LEU A 168 10.35 -2.43 -11.36
N LYS A 169 10.23 -2.90 -12.60
CA LYS A 169 9.35 -4.02 -12.97
C LYS A 169 9.67 -5.28 -12.17
N ILE A 170 10.96 -5.63 -12.04
CA ILE A 170 11.39 -6.79 -11.25
C ILE A 170 11.09 -6.57 -9.77
N MET A 171 11.39 -5.39 -9.22
CA MET A 171 11.10 -5.08 -7.81
C MET A 171 9.61 -5.15 -7.50
N LEU A 172 8.75 -4.58 -8.36
CA LEU A 172 7.29 -4.69 -8.24
C LEU A 172 6.81 -6.14 -8.29
N PHE A 173 7.38 -6.95 -9.19
CA PHE A 173 7.03 -8.37 -9.30
C PHE A 173 7.44 -9.17 -8.06
N LEU A 174 8.66 -8.97 -7.57
CA LEU A 174 9.13 -9.60 -6.33
C LEU A 174 8.33 -9.11 -5.13
N GLY A 175 7.97 -7.82 -5.08
CA GLY A 175 7.08 -7.27 -4.06
C GLY A 175 5.70 -7.91 -4.08
N ALA A 176 5.13 -8.14 -5.28
CA ALA A 176 3.87 -8.86 -5.44
C ALA A 176 3.94 -10.29 -4.86
N ILE A 177 5.02 -11.01 -5.15
CA ILE A 177 5.26 -12.34 -4.57
C ILE A 177 5.36 -12.24 -3.04
N GLY A 178 6.12 -11.27 -2.52
CA GLY A 178 6.26 -11.03 -1.09
C GLY A 178 4.93 -10.86 -0.39
N TYR A 179 4.09 -9.93 -0.86
CA TYR A 179 2.75 -9.72 -0.29
C TYR A 179 1.87 -10.98 -0.33
N LEU A 180 1.90 -11.72 -1.44
CA LEU A 180 1.11 -12.95 -1.58
C LEU A 180 1.59 -14.07 -0.67
N LEU A 181 2.91 -14.23 -0.48
CA LEU A 181 3.46 -15.29 0.38
C LEU A 181 3.27 -14.95 1.86
N ILE A 182 3.60 -13.72 2.27
CA ILE A 182 3.47 -13.28 3.67
C ILE A 182 1.99 -13.32 4.06
N HIS A 183 1.14 -12.53 3.41
CA HIS A 183 -0.25 -12.39 3.84
C HIS A 183 -1.15 -13.56 3.40
N GLY A 184 -0.80 -14.23 2.31
CA GLY A 184 -1.56 -15.38 1.82
C GLY A 184 -1.22 -16.69 2.53
N LEU A 185 0.06 -16.94 2.84
CA LEU A 185 0.49 -18.20 3.47
C LEU A 185 0.70 -18.07 4.97
N SER A 186 1.59 -17.19 5.44
CA SER A 186 2.00 -17.21 6.86
C SER A 186 0.87 -16.82 7.80
N HIS A 187 0.01 -15.87 7.40
CA HIS A 187 -1.10 -15.42 8.22
C HIS A 187 -2.30 -16.39 8.24
N ASN A 188 -2.51 -17.19 7.19
CA ASN A 188 -3.66 -18.11 7.08
C ASN A 188 -3.35 -19.55 7.50
N PHE A 189 -2.06 -19.91 7.56
CA PHE A 189 -1.63 -21.28 7.85
C PHE A 189 -0.56 -21.28 8.94
N SER A 190 -0.92 -21.79 10.11
CA SER A 190 -0.04 -21.85 11.30
C SER A 190 1.31 -22.52 11.06
N TYR A 191 1.38 -23.48 10.13
CA TYR A 191 2.63 -24.11 9.70
C TYR A 191 3.66 -23.11 9.14
N PHE A 192 3.18 -22.07 8.46
CA PHE A 192 4.01 -21.06 7.80
C PHE A 192 4.25 -19.81 8.66
N ALA A 193 3.58 -19.67 9.81
CA ALA A 193 3.72 -18.51 10.69
C ALA A 193 5.19 -18.27 11.12
N ASN A 194 5.94 -19.34 11.37
CA ASN A 194 7.35 -19.25 11.76
C ASN A 194 8.29 -18.73 10.65
N TRP A 195 7.82 -18.69 9.40
CA TRP A 195 8.58 -18.20 8.24
C TRP A 195 8.28 -16.73 7.93
N GLU A 196 7.27 -16.14 8.56
CA GLU A 196 6.85 -14.77 8.30
C GLU A 196 7.99 -13.75 8.45
N PRO A 197 8.78 -13.75 9.54
CA PRO A 197 9.85 -12.77 9.70
C PRO A 197 10.92 -12.88 8.61
N GLN A 198 11.27 -14.09 8.18
CA GLN A 198 12.28 -14.34 7.15
C GLN A 198 11.77 -13.91 5.78
N LEU A 199 10.50 -14.20 5.46
CA LEU A 199 9.87 -13.75 4.22
C LEU A 199 9.77 -12.21 4.19
N THR A 200 9.33 -11.59 5.29
CA THR A 200 9.28 -10.13 5.42
C THR A 200 10.65 -9.51 5.19
N ASN A 201 11.70 -10.01 5.84
CA ASN A 201 13.05 -9.50 5.66
C ASN A 201 13.57 -9.66 4.21
N LEU A 202 13.25 -10.78 3.55
CA LEU A 202 13.65 -11.05 2.18
C LEU A 202 12.95 -10.11 1.18
N PHE A 203 11.64 -9.87 1.36
CA PHE A 203 10.81 -9.14 0.40
C PHE A 203 10.64 -7.65 0.72
N MET A 204 11.01 -7.19 1.92
CA MET A 204 10.89 -5.78 2.33
C MET A 204 11.53 -4.84 1.33
N ALA A 205 12.77 -5.10 0.91
CA ALA A 205 13.47 -4.25 -0.05
C ALA A 205 12.75 -4.21 -1.42
N PRO A 206 12.41 -5.34 -2.06
CA PRO A 206 11.58 -5.32 -3.27
C PRO A 206 10.25 -4.58 -3.14
N MET A 207 9.51 -4.78 -2.03
CA MET A 207 8.21 -4.12 -1.79
C MET A 207 8.37 -2.60 -1.77
N ILE A 208 9.32 -2.09 -0.99
CA ILE A 208 9.57 -0.65 -0.86
C ILE A 208 10.13 -0.08 -2.17
N LEU A 209 11.16 -0.70 -2.74
CA LEU A 209 11.83 -0.18 -3.94
C LEU A 209 10.93 -0.21 -5.17
N GLY A 210 10.06 -1.21 -5.30
CA GLY A 210 9.09 -1.31 -6.38
C GLY A 210 8.11 -0.15 -6.38
N GLU A 211 7.38 0.03 -5.27
CA GLU A 211 6.35 1.08 -5.19
C GLU A 211 6.92 2.48 -5.08
N VAL A 212 7.82 2.72 -4.12
CA VAL A 212 8.38 4.06 -3.89
C VAL A 212 9.26 4.47 -5.06
N GLY A 213 10.01 3.54 -5.65
CA GLY A 213 10.78 3.80 -6.86
C GLY A 213 9.90 4.17 -8.05
N LEU A 214 8.78 3.47 -8.26
CA LEU A 214 7.79 3.85 -9.26
C LEU A 214 7.19 5.23 -8.97
N ALA A 215 6.87 5.52 -7.71
CA ALA A 215 6.32 6.80 -7.28
C ALA A 215 7.25 7.98 -7.61
N PHE A 216 8.56 7.84 -7.33
CA PHE A 216 9.55 8.85 -7.70
C PHE A 216 9.64 9.07 -9.20
N VAL A 217 9.52 8.02 -10.02
CA VAL A 217 9.48 8.16 -11.48
C VAL A 217 8.23 8.91 -11.94
N LEU A 218 7.07 8.54 -11.40
CA LEU A 218 5.80 9.16 -11.73
C LEU A 218 5.73 10.63 -11.29
N TRP A 219 6.48 11.02 -10.27
CA TRP A 219 6.60 12.41 -9.81
C TRP A 219 7.65 13.22 -10.57
N LEU A 220 8.91 12.74 -10.61
CA LEU A 220 10.07 13.49 -11.10
C LEU A 220 10.26 13.37 -12.62
N LYS A 221 9.93 12.21 -13.20
CA LYS A 221 10.10 11.93 -14.64
C LYS A 221 8.81 11.44 -15.32
N PRO A 222 7.63 12.07 -15.10
CA PRO A 222 6.35 11.58 -15.62
C PRO A 222 6.32 11.50 -17.14
N LYS A 223 6.88 12.51 -17.84
CA LYS A 223 6.91 12.55 -19.32
C LYS A 223 7.59 11.32 -19.92
N ALA A 224 8.79 11.00 -19.42
CA ALA A 224 9.58 9.89 -19.91
C ALA A 224 8.87 8.54 -19.66
N TYR A 225 8.32 8.35 -18.46
CA TYR A 225 7.62 7.13 -18.11
C TYR A 225 6.33 6.93 -18.92
N LEU A 226 5.48 7.95 -19.01
CA LEU A 226 4.23 7.88 -19.79
C LEU A 226 4.49 7.62 -21.27
N THR A 227 5.55 8.21 -21.84
CA THR A 227 5.96 7.95 -23.23
C THR A 227 6.39 6.50 -23.41
N ALA A 228 7.14 5.94 -22.45
CA ALA A 228 7.55 4.54 -22.49
C ALA A 228 6.36 3.59 -22.31
N LEU A 229 5.39 3.96 -21.48
CA LEU A 229 4.18 3.19 -21.20
C LEU A 229 3.23 3.15 -22.40
N GLU A 230 3.03 4.27 -23.09
CA GLU A 230 2.22 4.35 -24.31
C GLU A 230 2.80 3.48 -25.44
N ARG A 231 4.13 3.40 -25.57
CA ARG A 231 4.77 2.59 -26.61
C ARG A 231 4.52 1.09 -26.49
N ILE A 232 4.42 0.57 -25.27
CA ILE A 232 4.17 -0.86 -25.03
C ILE A 232 2.67 -1.20 -24.93
N ASN A 233 1.81 -0.19 -24.86
CA ASN A 233 0.35 -0.31 -24.94
C ASN A 233 -0.17 0.67 -26.01
N PRO A 234 0.15 0.45 -27.31
CA PRO A 234 -0.25 1.38 -28.35
C PRO A 234 -1.77 1.51 -28.37
N ILE A 235 -2.24 2.77 -28.38
CA ILE A 235 -3.65 3.08 -28.57
C ILE A 235 -3.99 2.65 -30.01
N GLY A 236 -4.73 1.56 -30.15
CA GLY A 236 -5.34 1.13 -31.41
C GLY A 236 -6.51 2.00 -31.80
#